data_AF-A0A222ENH2-F1
#
_entry.id   AF-A0A222ENH2-F1
#
_cell.length_a   1.000
_cell.length_b   1.000
_cell.length_c   1.000
_cell.angle_alpha   90.00
_cell.angle_beta   90.00
_cell.angle_gamma   90.00
#
_symmetry.space_group_name_H-M   'P 1'
#
loop_
_entity.id
_entity.type
_entity.pdbx_description
1 polymer ?
#
loop_
_entity_poly.entity_id
_entity_poly.type
_entity_poly.pdbx_seq_one_letter_code
_entity_poly.pdbx_strand_id
1 'polypeptide(L)'
;MKTVNWLINSKLGNAYTSRFLRSKHVNMISETDYLARLKSVCKATFCIPVQFLWFLFFVYAAYIAKTQFNNATTNMSSIAWLYSDQINLLNLLAGIQIYHLFLLSSVIIVMLNMTIGKGTIVFTTIFNALYIAELLFYASLIFIFDWAGLINKFNNVEDFLIILKSQWIWIIAVFIGIFSFIPLRTIFIDVNMWNREWIRIDRYRKTEDRENAFIFKTWVSPGEVRARILMICTGWVCVLIASVFELFGIFMETDFLTMKYLILGIGYFIFISAYVIPYNVYSIIFYWFNFLILLILFSYGLSIIENYAWMSEQNYKYLYALLLIPFILSLRSAIIYTWSLKGGKEIKAVTLNLFENEEDFEEYLEEQKIKQSDDTI
;
A
#
# COMPACT_ATOMS: atom_id res chain seq x y z
N MET A 1 -14.09 12.81 -2.07
CA MET A 1 -15.56 12.65 -1.88
C MET A 1 -16.34 12.90 -3.17
N LYS A 2 -16.15 14.03 -3.90
CA LYS A 2 -16.90 14.34 -5.14
C LYS A 2 -16.86 13.25 -6.24
N THR A 3 -15.70 12.65 -6.52
CA THR A 3 -15.55 11.60 -7.54
C THR A 3 -16.23 10.27 -7.20
N VAL A 4 -16.36 9.94 -5.91
CA VAL A 4 -16.96 8.67 -5.46
C VAL A 4 -18.49 8.74 -5.54
N ASN A 5 -19.08 9.88 -5.15
CA ASN A 5 -20.53 10.10 -5.31
C ASN A 5 -20.93 10.14 -6.79
N TRP A 6 -20.08 10.71 -7.65
CA TRP A 6 -20.31 10.68 -9.10
C TRP A 6 -20.30 9.25 -9.67
N LEU A 7 -19.37 8.40 -9.24
CA LEU A 7 -19.30 6.99 -9.67
C LEU A 7 -20.51 6.17 -9.19
N ILE A 8 -20.98 6.41 -7.96
CA ILE A 8 -22.16 5.75 -7.39
C ILE A 8 -23.44 6.17 -8.12
N ASN A 9 -23.58 7.45 -8.44
CA ASN A 9 -24.75 8.00 -9.14
C ASN A 9 -24.68 7.84 -10.67
N SER A 10 -23.65 7.14 -11.18
CA SER A 10 -23.47 6.91 -12.61
C SER A 10 -24.31 5.73 -13.12
N LYS A 11 -24.43 5.58 -14.46
CA LYS A 11 -25.07 4.40 -15.08
C LYS A 11 -24.47 3.08 -14.58
N LEU A 12 -23.17 3.05 -14.31
CA LEU A 12 -22.46 1.88 -13.79
C LEU A 12 -22.89 1.56 -12.35
N GLY A 13 -22.96 2.59 -11.49
CA GLY A 13 -23.44 2.46 -10.12
C GLY A 13 -24.90 2.02 -10.04
N ASN A 14 -25.76 2.56 -10.91
CA ASN A 14 -27.16 2.14 -11.02
C ASN A 14 -27.29 0.67 -11.47
N ALA A 15 -26.47 0.23 -12.43
CA ALA A 15 -26.47 -1.16 -12.89
C ALA A 15 -26.06 -2.13 -11.76
N TYR A 16 -25.01 -1.81 -11.01
CA TYR A 16 -24.59 -2.62 -9.87
C TYR A 16 -25.61 -2.60 -8.73
N THR A 17 -26.22 -1.45 -8.46
CA THR A 17 -27.31 -1.33 -7.47
C THR A 17 -28.49 -2.21 -7.84
N SER A 18 -28.95 -2.16 -9.09
CA SER A 18 -30.01 -3.07 -9.57
C SER A 18 -29.60 -4.53 -9.45
N ARG A 19 -28.32 -4.87 -9.67
CA ARG A 19 -27.82 -6.23 -9.50
C ARG A 19 -27.80 -6.67 -8.03
N PHE A 20 -27.39 -5.81 -7.11
CA PHE A 20 -27.41 -6.10 -5.67
C PHE A 20 -28.84 -6.32 -5.17
N LEU A 21 -29.79 -5.47 -5.58
CA LEU A 21 -31.20 -5.61 -5.21
C LEU A 21 -31.85 -6.91 -5.75
N ARG A 22 -31.36 -7.43 -6.89
CA ARG A 22 -31.85 -8.67 -7.50
C ARG A 22 -31.05 -9.91 -7.09
N SER A 23 -29.96 -9.75 -6.35
CA SER A 23 -29.05 -10.86 -6.04
C SER A 23 -29.64 -11.76 -4.96
N LYS A 24 -29.68 -13.07 -5.23
CA LYS A 24 -29.98 -14.10 -4.21
C LYS A 24 -28.74 -14.56 -3.43
N HIS A 25 -27.55 -14.15 -3.87
CA HIS A 25 -26.27 -14.64 -3.34
C HIS A 25 -25.66 -13.72 -2.27
N VAL A 26 -26.09 -12.45 -2.25
CA VAL A 26 -25.55 -11.43 -1.34
C VAL A 26 -26.68 -10.84 -0.52
N ASN A 27 -26.67 -11.11 0.78
CA ASN A 27 -27.52 -10.40 1.73
C ASN A 27 -26.75 -9.19 2.27
N MET A 28 -27.26 -8.00 2.01
CA MET A 28 -26.66 -6.76 2.51
C MET A 28 -27.07 -6.57 3.96
N ILE A 29 -26.09 -6.44 4.86
CA ILE A 29 -26.35 -6.43 6.31
C ILE A 29 -26.45 -5.00 6.86
N SER A 30 -25.88 -4.02 6.16
CA SER A 30 -25.99 -2.60 6.52
C SER A 30 -25.76 -1.69 5.31
N GLU A 31 -26.12 -0.40 5.43
CA GLU A 31 -25.79 0.62 4.43
C GLU A 31 -24.28 0.73 4.20
N THR A 32 -23.48 0.56 5.25
CA THR A 32 -22.02 0.63 5.15
C THR A 32 -21.44 -0.55 4.37
N ASP A 33 -22.02 -1.76 4.53
CA ASP A 33 -21.69 -2.94 3.71
C ASP A 33 -22.02 -2.70 2.22
N TYR A 34 -23.23 -2.22 1.94
CA TYR A 34 -23.66 -1.88 0.57
C TYR A 34 -22.73 -0.83 -0.07
N LEU A 35 -22.47 0.29 0.61
CA LEU A 35 -21.62 1.36 0.07
C LEU A 35 -20.17 0.90 -0.13
N ALA A 36 -19.62 0.08 0.78
CA ALA A 36 -18.28 -0.48 0.62
C ALA A 36 -18.16 -1.34 -0.64
N ARG A 37 -19.14 -2.22 -0.87
CA ARG A 37 -19.21 -3.09 -2.05
C ARG A 37 -19.39 -2.29 -3.33
N LEU A 38 -20.35 -1.39 -3.36
CA LEU A 38 -20.65 -0.59 -4.53
C LEU A 38 -19.44 0.24 -4.96
N LYS A 39 -18.76 0.90 -3.99
CA LYS A 39 -17.52 1.65 -4.25
C LYS A 39 -16.41 0.75 -4.78
N SER A 40 -16.19 -0.39 -4.13
CA SER A 40 -15.14 -1.35 -4.52
C SER A 40 -15.35 -1.86 -5.95
N VAL A 41 -16.57 -2.30 -6.26
CA VAL A 41 -16.90 -2.84 -7.59
C VAL A 41 -16.84 -1.76 -8.66
N CYS A 42 -17.41 -0.58 -8.43
CA CYS A 42 -17.36 0.50 -9.42
C CYS A 42 -15.93 0.95 -9.72
N LYS A 43 -15.09 1.12 -8.68
CA LYS A 43 -13.67 1.46 -8.84
C LYS A 43 -12.93 0.35 -9.56
N ALA A 44 -13.11 -0.91 -9.18
CA ALA A 44 -12.42 -2.04 -9.81
C ALA A 44 -12.78 -2.16 -11.29
N THR A 45 -14.07 -2.07 -11.65
CA THR A 45 -14.53 -2.13 -13.03
C THR A 45 -13.99 -0.98 -13.88
N PHE A 46 -13.91 0.23 -13.31
CA PHE A 46 -13.31 1.37 -14.01
C PHE A 46 -11.80 1.21 -14.22
N CYS A 47 -11.10 0.58 -13.26
CA CYS A 47 -9.65 0.42 -13.33
C CYS A 47 -9.20 -0.70 -14.28
N ILE A 48 -10.01 -1.75 -14.48
CA ILE A 48 -9.65 -2.89 -15.34
C ILE A 48 -9.26 -2.46 -16.76
N PRO A 49 -10.05 -1.66 -17.50
CA PRO A 49 -9.66 -1.18 -18.83
C PRO A 49 -8.35 -0.37 -18.82
N VAL A 50 -8.13 0.42 -17.77
CA VAL A 50 -6.90 1.21 -17.63
C VAL A 50 -5.68 0.30 -17.42
N GLN A 51 -5.77 -0.72 -16.56
CA GLN A 51 -4.69 -1.69 -16.38
C GLN A 51 -4.44 -2.52 -17.64
N PHE A 52 -5.49 -2.83 -18.40
CA PHE A 52 -5.35 -3.53 -19.67
C PHE A 52 -4.64 -2.68 -20.73
N LEU A 53 -4.93 -1.37 -20.79
CA LEU A 53 -4.19 -0.45 -21.66
C LEU A 53 -2.70 -0.37 -21.29
N TRP A 54 -2.39 -0.34 -19.98
CA TRP A 54 -0.99 -0.37 -19.53
C TRP A 54 -0.31 -1.69 -19.86
N PHE A 55 -0.99 -2.82 -19.71
CA PHE A 55 -0.48 -4.12 -20.15
C PHE A 55 -0.11 -4.09 -21.64
N LEU A 56 -1.01 -3.62 -22.51
CA LEU A 56 -0.72 -3.50 -23.95
C LEU A 56 0.46 -2.58 -24.24
N PHE A 57 0.58 -1.46 -23.51
CA PHE A 57 1.72 -0.56 -23.62
C PHE A 57 3.04 -1.28 -23.30
N PHE A 58 3.13 -2.01 -22.19
CA PHE A 58 4.36 -2.73 -21.82
C PHE A 58 4.72 -3.83 -22.81
N VAL A 59 3.73 -4.59 -23.30
CA VAL A 59 3.95 -5.62 -24.34
C VAL A 59 4.46 -5.00 -25.64
N TYR A 60 3.86 -3.88 -26.06
CA TYR A 60 4.29 -3.17 -27.26
C TYR A 60 5.70 -2.58 -27.12
N ALA A 61 6.00 -1.97 -25.96
CA ALA A 61 7.34 -1.47 -25.65
C ALA A 61 8.39 -2.60 -25.63
N ALA A 62 8.05 -3.75 -25.05
CA ALA A 62 8.92 -4.93 -25.04
C ALA A 62 9.18 -5.46 -26.45
N TYR A 63 8.16 -5.45 -27.32
CA TYR A 63 8.31 -5.81 -28.73
C TYR A 63 9.28 -4.87 -29.46
N ILE A 64 9.17 -3.55 -29.27
CA ILE A 64 10.12 -2.58 -29.84
C ILE A 64 11.53 -2.80 -29.29
N ALA A 65 11.68 -3.00 -27.97
CA ALA A 65 12.99 -3.28 -27.38
C ALA A 65 13.61 -4.56 -27.96
N LYS A 66 12.79 -5.59 -28.24
CA LYS A 66 13.22 -6.84 -28.87
C LYS A 66 13.67 -6.65 -30.33
N THR A 67 13.00 -5.82 -31.11
CA THR A 67 13.46 -5.53 -32.49
C THR A 67 14.79 -4.78 -32.47
N GLN A 68 14.96 -3.82 -31.55
CA GLN A 68 16.24 -3.11 -31.37
C GLN A 68 17.35 -4.02 -30.83
N PHE A 69 17.04 -4.94 -29.92
CA PHE A 69 17.97 -5.95 -29.43
C PHE A 69 18.50 -6.82 -30.58
N ASN A 70 17.61 -7.32 -31.44
CA ASN A 70 18.02 -8.14 -32.58
C ASN A 70 18.93 -7.35 -33.53
N ASN A 71 18.58 -6.11 -33.86
CA ASN A 71 19.42 -5.23 -34.69
C ASN A 71 20.80 -4.96 -34.05
N ALA A 72 20.83 -4.68 -32.75
CA ALA A 72 22.06 -4.45 -32.00
C ALA A 72 22.96 -5.69 -31.97
N THR A 73 22.37 -6.87 -31.82
CA THR A 73 23.09 -8.16 -31.81
C THR A 73 23.67 -8.47 -33.20
N THR A 74 22.89 -8.27 -34.26
CA THR A 74 23.35 -8.45 -35.64
C THR A 74 24.50 -7.51 -35.99
N ASN A 75 24.47 -6.28 -35.48
CA ASN A 75 25.52 -5.28 -35.71
C ASN A 75 26.68 -5.35 -34.69
N MET A 76 26.73 -6.37 -33.81
CA MET A 76 27.72 -6.50 -32.73
C MET A 76 27.88 -5.22 -31.88
N SER A 77 26.78 -4.51 -31.61
CA SER A 77 26.77 -3.31 -30.79
C SER A 77 27.01 -3.64 -29.32
N SER A 78 27.86 -2.85 -28.67
CA SER A 78 28.13 -2.93 -27.23
C SER A 78 26.91 -2.62 -26.34
N ILE A 79 25.80 -2.14 -26.91
CA ILE A 79 24.58 -1.74 -26.19
C ILE A 79 23.55 -2.89 -26.15
N ALA A 80 23.81 -4.03 -26.80
CA ALA A 80 22.86 -5.15 -26.87
C ALA A 80 22.42 -5.66 -25.48
N TRP A 81 23.31 -5.66 -24.48
CA TRP A 81 22.98 -6.06 -23.11
C TRP A 81 21.88 -5.18 -22.48
N LEU A 82 21.86 -3.88 -22.79
CA LEU A 82 20.92 -2.94 -22.21
C LEU A 82 19.49 -3.18 -22.72
N TYR A 83 19.33 -3.50 -24.00
CA TYR A 83 18.03 -3.88 -24.55
C TYR A 83 17.54 -5.22 -23.96
N SER A 84 18.44 -6.17 -23.68
CA SER A 84 18.09 -7.42 -23.01
C SER A 84 17.50 -7.17 -21.62
N ASP A 85 18.15 -6.33 -20.81
CA ASP A 85 17.69 -6.01 -19.46
C ASP A 85 16.38 -5.21 -19.48
N GLN A 86 16.20 -4.32 -20.46
CA GLN A 86 14.93 -3.61 -20.68
C GLN A 86 13.78 -4.54 -21.02
N ILE A 87 14.00 -5.55 -21.87
CA ILE A 87 12.98 -6.55 -22.20
C ILE A 87 12.55 -7.28 -20.93
N ASN A 88 13.49 -7.68 -20.07
CA ASN A 88 13.18 -8.33 -18.80
C ASN A 88 12.33 -7.45 -17.89
N LEU A 89 12.71 -6.17 -17.73
CA LEU A 89 11.96 -5.21 -16.95
C LEU A 89 10.54 -4.98 -17.50
N LEU A 90 10.40 -4.77 -18.82
CA LEU A 90 9.10 -4.53 -19.45
C LEU A 90 8.19 -5.75 -19.34
N ASN A 91 8.74 -6.97 -19.47
CA ASN A 91 7.99 -8.21 -19.25
C ASN A 91 7.57 -8.37 -17.79
N LEU A 92 8.42 -8.02 -16.82
CA LEU A 92 8.07 -8.00 -15.40
C LEU A 92 6.91 -7.02 -15.13
N LEU A 93 7.00 -5.80 -15.65
CA LEU A 93 5.95 -4.78 -15.52
C LEU A 93 4.63 -5.22 -16.19
N ALA A 94 4.69 -5.88 -17.35
CA ALA A 94 3.51 -6.48 -17.99
C ALA A 94 2.89 -7.58 -17.10
N GLY A 95 3.72 -8.43 -16.48
CA GLY A 95 3.27 -9.43 -15.51
C GLY A 95 2.57 -8.81 -14.30
N ILE A 96 3.09 -7.69 -13.78
CA ILE A 96 2.45 -6.92 -12.71
C ILE A 96 1.07 -6.40 -13.13
N GLN A 97 0.91 -5.92 -14.38
CA GLN A 97 -0.41 -5.49 -14.86
C GLN A 97 -1.41 -6.65 -14.96
N ILE A 98 -0.98 -7.84 -15.38
CA ILE A 98 -1.83 -9.05 -15.35
C ILE A 98 -2.25 -9.37 -13.92
N TYR A 99 -1.31 -9.29 -12.98
CA TYR A 99 -1.59 -9.47 -11.55
C TYR A 99 -2.61 -8.43 -11.03
N HIS A 100 -2.51 -7.16 -11.42
CA HIS A 100 -3.53 -6.13 -11.10
C HIS A 100 -4.90 -6.49 -11.67
N LEU A 101 -4.97 -6.92 -12.93
CA LEU A 101 -6.22 -7.36 -13.55
C LEU A 101 -6.85 -8.52 -12.78
N PHE A 102 -6.04 -9.51 -12.35
CA PHE A 102 -6.50 -10.62 -11.54
C PHE A 102 -7.03 -10.17 -10.18
N LEU A 103 -6.29 -9.31 -9.47
CA LEU A 103 -6.71 -8.74 -8.19
C LEU A 103 -8.04 -7.97 -8.31
N LEU A 104 -8.14 -7.06 -9.27
CA LEU A 104 -9.35 -6.26 -9.50
C LEU A 104 -10.56 -7.15 -9.84
N SER A 105 -10.35 -8.18 -10.67
CA SER A 105 -11.38 -9.15 -11.01
C SER A 105 -11.83 -9.94 -9.78
N SER A 106 -10.89 -10.38 -8.93
CA SER A 106 -11.21 -11.08 -7.68
C SER A 106 -12.05 -10.23 -6.73
N VAL A 107 -11.75 -8.93 -6.61
CA VAL A 107 -12.53 -7.98 -5.81
C VAL A 107 -13.96 -7.89 -6.34
N ILE A 108 -14.14 -7.77 -7.65
CA ILE A 108 -15.49 -7.74 -8.26
C ILE A 108 -16.25 -9.03 -7.95
N ILE A 109 -15.63 -10.19 -8.15
CA ILE A 109 -16.25 -11.50 -7.93
C ILE A 109 -16.67 -11.65 -6.46
N VAL A 110 -15.78 -11.36 -5.51
CA VAL A 110 -16.06 -11.51 -4.08
C VAL A 110 -17.14 -10.52 -3.62
N MET A 111 -17.02 -9.25 -4.00
CA MET A 111 -17.98 -8.22 -3.59
C MET A 111 -19.38 -8.46 -4.16
N LEU A 112 -19.51 -9.10 -5.32
CA LEU A 112 -20.80 -9.42 -5.96
C LEU A 112 -21.44 -10.73 -5.52
N ASN A 113 -20.68 -11.67 -4.95
CA ASN A 113 -21.19 -13.03 -4.70
C ASN A 113 -21.05 -13.50 -3.25
N MET A 114 -20.28 -12.80 -2.41
CA MET A 114 -20.01 -13.25 -1.05
C MET A 114 -20.73 -12.39 -0.02
N THR A 115 -21.64 -12.97 0.74
CA THR A 115 -22.24 -12.32 1.92
C THR A 115 -21.19 -12.12 3.02
N ILE A 116 -21.32 -11.05 3.81
CA ILE A 116 -20.43 -10.80 4.96
C ILE A 116 -20.42 -12.02 5.89
N GLY A 117 -19.24 -12.47 6.30
CA GLY A 117 -19.08 -13.62 7.18
C GLY A 117 -17.63 -13.95 7.52
N LYS A 118 -17.35 -15.15 8.07
CA LYS A 118 -15.97 -15.58 8.38
C LYS A 118 -15.03 -15.52 7.17
N GLY A 119 -15.55 -15.80 5.97
CA GLY A 119 -14.78 -15.67 4.73
C GLY A 119 -14.29 -14.25 4.44
N THR A 120 -14.94 -13.22 5.01
CA THR A 120 -14.54 -11.80 4.82
C THR A 120 -13.17 -11.57 5.42
N ILE A 121 -12.89 -12.15 6.58
CA ILE A 121 -11.59 -12.06 7.25
C ILE A 121 -10.52 -12.77 6.40
N VAL A 122 -10.83 -13.95 5.85
CA VAL A 122 -9.90 -14.72 5.02
C VAL A 122 -9.53 -13.94 3.76
N PHE A 123 -10.53 -13.48 3.00
CA PHE A 123 -10.31 -12.69 1.79
C PHE A 123 -9.52 -11.41 2.07
N THR A 124 -9.93 -10.64 3.09
CA THR A 124 -9.28 -9.37 3.42
C THR A 124 -7.85 -9.57 3.90
N THR A 125 -7.54 -10.66 4.60
CA THR A 125 -6.18 -11.00 5.02
C THR A 125 -5.29 -11.31 3.82
N ILE A 126 -5.76 -12.15 2.88
CA ILE A 126 -5.04 -12.49 1.65
C ILE A 126 -4.84 -11.23 0.80
N PHE A 127 -5.90 -10.45 0.58
CA PHE A 127 -5.85 -9.21 -0.20
C PHE A 127 -4.87 -8.20 0.41
N ASN A 128 -4.89 -8.03 1.74
CA ASN A 128 -3.98 -7.14 2.43
C ASN A 128 -2.52 -7.61 2.34
N ALA A 129 -2.26 -8.91 2.46
CA ALA A 129 -0.92 -9.48 2.32
C ALA A 129 -0.37 -9.24 0.90
N LEU A 130 -1.18 -9.48 -0.12
CA LEU A 130 -0.84 -9.24 -1.52
C LEU A 130 -0.57 -7.76 -1.81
N TYR A 131 -1.43 -6.86 -1.31
CA TYR A 131 -1.24 -5.41 -1.42
C TYR A 131 0.05 -4.94 -0.71
N ILE A 132 0.33 -5.45 0.49
CA ILE A 132 1.52 -5.10 1.28
C ILE A 132 2.79 -5.62 0.60
N ALA A 133 2.79 -6.85 0.09
CA ALA A 133 3.93 -7.43 -0.60
C ALA A 133 4.30 -6.63 -1.85
N GLU A 134 3.30 -6.21 -2.63
CA GLU A 134 3.52 -5.37 -3.80
C GLU A 134 4.00 -3.95 -3.42
N LEU A 135 3.44 -3.38 -2.36
CA LEU A 135 3.90 -2.09 -1.86
C LEU A 135 5.38 -2.15 -1.43
N LEU A 136 5.83 -3.25 -0.82
CA LEU A 136 7.24 -3.51 -0.50
C LEU A 136 8.10 -3.73 -1.75
N PHE A 137 7.56 -4.37 -2.80
CA PHE A 137 8.24 -4.49 -4.08
C PHE A 137 8.55 -3.11 -4.68
N TYR A 138 7.56 -2.21 -4.73
CA TYR A 138 7.78 -0.84 -5.22
C TYR A 138 8.72 -0.02 -4.33
N ALA A 139 8.72 -0.27 -3.02
CA ALA A 139 9.64 0.35 -2.07
C ALA A 139 11.12 0.08 -2.41
N SER A 140 11.38 -1.10 -2.97
CA SER A 140 12.72 -1.64 -3.16
C SER A 140 13.13 -1.71 -4.62
N LEU A 141 12.51 -0.88 -5.48
CA LEU A 141 12.80 -0.83 -6.92
C LEU A 141 14.28 -0.64 -7.23
N ILE A 142 15.00 0.16 -6.44
CA ILE A 142 16.44 0.37 -6.63
C ILE A 142 17.21 -0.94 -6.48
N PHE A 143 16.93 -1.72 -5.43
CA PHE A 143 17.54 -3.04 -5.23
C PHE A 143 17.14 -4.03 -6.32
N ILE A 144 15.92 -3.93 -6.85
CA ILE A 144 15.44 -4.80 -7.94
C ILE A 144 16.11 -4.44 -9.26
N PHE A 145 16.27 -3.15 -9.57
CA PHE A 145 17.00 -2.70 -10.76
C PHE A 145 18.48 -3.04 -10.67
N ASP A 146 19.03 -2.97 -9.47
CA ASP A 146 20.39 -3.38 -9.21
C ASP A 146 20.59 -4.89 -9.44
N TRP A 147 19.71 -5.72 -8.86
CA TRP A 147 19.69 -7.17 -9.05
C TRP A 147 19.41 -7.59 -10.49
N ALA A 148 18.53 -6.88 -11.19
CA ALA A 148 18.26 -7.09 -12.61
C ALA A 148 19.43 -6.66 -13.52
N GLY A 149 20.52 -6.12 -12.94
CA GLY A 149 21.72 -5.71 -13.66
C GLY A 149 21.56 -4.41 -14.43
N LEU A 150 20.46 -3.68 -14.24
CA LEU A 150 20.20 -2.43 -14.95
C LEU A 150 21.11 -1.31 -14.48
N ILE A 151 21.54 -1.28 -13.20
CA ILE A 151 22.30 -0.17 -12.63
C ILE A 151 23.77 -0.56 -12.36
N ASN A 152 24.05 -1.77 -11.87
CA ASN A 152 25.42 -2.26 -11.61
C ASN A 152 26.36 -2.37 -12.80
N LYS A 153 25.86 -2.26 -14.04
CA LYS A 153 26.67 -2.36 -15.27
C LYS A 153 27.21 -1.01 -15.76
N PHE A 154 26.86 0.09 -15.09
CA PHE A 154 27.41 1.41 -15.41
C PHE A 154 28.73 1.63 -14.67
N ASN A 155 29.79 1.97 -15.41
CA ASN A 155 31.11 2.22 -14.83
C ASN A 155 31.26 3.62 -14.23
N ASN A 156 30.43 4.59 -14.66
CA ASN A 156 30.45 5.96 -14.16
C ASN A 156 29.09 6.67 -14.38
N VAL A 157 28.91 7.84 -13.76
CA VAL A 157 27.69 8.66 -13.87
C VAL A 157 27.51 9.23 -15.29
N GLU A 158 28.58 9.45 -16.03
CA GLU A 158 28.53 10.02 -17.39
C GLU A 158 27.90 9.04 -18.39
N ASP A 159 28.31 7.77 -18.35
CA ASP A 159 27.77 6.66 -19.13
C ASP A 159 26.29 6.45 -18.80
N PHE A 160 25.92 6.54 -17.51
CA PHE A 160 24.54 6.52 -17.06
C PHE A 160 23.72 7.65 -17.69
N LEU A 161 24.22 8.89 -17.70
CA LEU A 161 23.53 10.05 -18.28
C LEU A 161 23.38 9.97 -19.80
N ILE A 162 24.38 9.43 -20.50
CA ILE A 162 24.33 9.21 -21.96
C ILE A 162 23.24 8.17 -22.31
N ILE A 163 23.17 7.10 -21.52
CA ILE A 163 22.15 6.06 -21.69
C ILE A 163 20.75 6.59 -21.32
N LEU A 164 20.66 7.46 -20.30
CA LEU A 164 19.41 8.13 -19.91
C LEU A 164 18.84 9.01 -21.03
N LYS A 165 19.72 9.71 -21.78
CA LYS A 165 19.32 10.53 -22.94
C LYS A 165 18.81 9.69 -24.11
N SER A 166 19.43 8.54 -24.36
CA SER A 166 19.16 7.72 -25.55
C SER A 166 18.03 6.71 -25.33
N GLN A 167 17.78 6.27 -24.10
CA GLN A 167 16.84 5.20 -23.80
C GLN A 167 15.99 5.53 -22.55
N TRP A 168 15.14 6.55 -22.62
CA TRP A 168 14.29 6.98 -21.50
C TRP A 168 12.99 6.18 -21.33
N ILE A 169 12.60 5.37 -22.32
CA ILE A 169 11.30 4.68 -22.35
C ILE A 169 11.10 3.76 -21.15
N TRP A 170 12.16 3.07 -20.68
CA TRP A 170 12.06 2.21 -19.51
C TRP A 170 11.84 2.99 -18.21
N ILE A 171 12.35 4.22 -18.11
CA ILE A 171 12.11 5.10 -16.96
C ILE A 171 10.63 5.49 -16.91
N ILE A 172 10.07 5.88 -18.06
CA ILE A 172 8.64 6.16 -18.17
C ILE A 172 7.81 4.91 -17.88
N ALA A 173 8.24 3.75 -18.34
CA ALA A 173 7.61 2.47 -18.04
C ALA A 173 7.58 2.17 -16.52
N VAL A 174 8.68 2.43 -15.80
CA VAL A 174 8.75 2.31 -14.34
C VAL A 174 7.80 3.29 -13.66
N PHE A 175 7.79 4.56 -14.08
CA PHE A 175 6.86 5.55 -13.54
C PHE A 175 5.41 5.08 -13.72
N ILE A 176 5.03 4.67 -14.93
CA ILE A 176 3.69 4.15 -15.21
C ILE A 176 3.39 2.94 -14.31
N GLY A 177 4.34 2.02 -14.14
CA GLY A 177 4.20 0.86 -13.26
C GLY A 177 3.94 1.22 -11.79
N ILE A 178 4.54 2.30 -11.28
CA ILE A 178 4.28 2.80 -9.91
C ILE A 178 2.89 3.46 -9.85
N PHE A 179 2.56 4.30 -10.84
CA PHE A 179 1.28 5.00 -10.88
C PHE A 179 0.09 4.03 -11.08
N SER A 180 0.31 2.89 -11.73
CA SER A 180 -0.72 1.86 -11.93
C SER A 180 -1.19 1.21 -10.62
N PHE A 181 -0.40 1.30 -9.54
CA PHE A 181 -0.77 0.80 -8.21
C PHE A 181 -1.69 1.74 -7.42
N ILE A 182 -1.76 3.03 -7.76
CA ILE A 182 -2.55 4.04 -7.02
C ILE A 182 -4.04 3.65 -6.87
N PRO A 183 -4.73 3.12 -7.90
CA PRO A 183 -6.12 2.74 -7.76
C PRO A 183 -6.35 1.62 -6.73
N LEU A 184 -5.40 0.66 -6.62
CA LEU A 184 -5.47 -0.44 -5.65
C LEU A 184 -5.48 0.08 -4.21
N ARG A 185 -4.80 1.19 -3.91
CA ARG A 185 -4.84 1.83 -2.59
C ARG A 185 -6.26 2.21 -2.18
N THR A 186 -7.05 2.73 -3.12
CA THR A 186 -8.42 3.16 -2.81
C THR A 186 -9.37 1.99 -2.59
N ILE A 187 -9.15 0.88 -3.31
CA ILE A 187 -9.91 -0.37 -3.14
C ILE A 187 -9.51 -1.05 -1.83
N PHE A 188 -8.22 -1.01 -1.47
CA PHE A 188 -7.72 -1.50 -0.18
C PHE A 188 -8.44 -0.86 0.99
N ILE A 189 -8.69 0.45 0.95
CA ILE A 189 -9.46 1.15 2.00
C ILE A 189 -10.88 0.60 2.09
N ASP A 190 -11.56 0.43 0.95
CA ASP A 190 -12.95 -0.05 0.91
C ASP A 190 -13.07 -1.51 1.37
N VAL A 191 -12.14 -2.39 0.96
CA VAL A 191 -12.08 -3.80 1.41
C VAL A 191 -11.85 -3.88 2.92
N ASN A 192 -10.99 -3.01 3.48
CA ASN A 192 -10.78 -2.97 4.93
C ASN A 192 -11.98 -2.36 5.68
N MET A 193 -12.71 -1.43 5.08
CA MET A 193 -13.98 -0.94 5.62
C MET A 193 -15.03 -2.06 5.68
N TRP A 194 -15.11 -2.87 4.62
CA TRP A 194 -15.96 -4.05 4.58
C TRP A 194 -15.62 -5.07 5.69
N ASN A 195 -14.33 -5.32 5.96
CA ASN A 195 -13.90 -6.17 7.07
C ASN A 195 -14.26 -5.59 8.45
N ARG A 196 -14.10 -4.28 8.63
CA ARG A 196 -14.45 -3.60 9.89
C ARG A 196 -15.94 -3.75 10.19
N GLU A 197 -16.79 -3.64 9.17
CA GLU A 197 -18.22 -3.82 9.32
C GLU A 197 -18.58 -5.26 9.72
N TRP A 198 -17.92 -6.27 9.13
CA TRP A 198 -18.07 -7.65 9.60
C TRP A 198 -17.69 -7.83 11.07
N ILE A 199 -16.54 -7.28 11.49
CA ILE A 199 -16.08 -7.36 12.88
C ILE A 199 -17.09 -6.69 13.83
N ARG A 200 -17.75 -5.61 13.38
CA ARG A 200 -18.82 -4.94 14.13
C ARG A 200 -20.01 -5.87 14.31
N ILE A 201 -20.49 -6.47 13.22
CA ILE A 201 -21.65 -7.40 13.18
C ILE A 201 -21.38 -8.67 13.99
N ASP A 202 -20.20 -9.28 13.84
CA ASP A 202 -19.82 -10.49 14.57
C ASP A 202 -19.78 -10.24 16.10
N ARG A 203 -19.36 -9.06 16.52
CA ARG A 203 -19.40 -8.66 17.93
C ARG A 203 -20.82 -8.45 18.43
N TYR A 204 -21.69 -7.77 17.68
CA TYR A 204 -23.10 -7.64 18.02
C TYR A 204 -23.78 -9.00 18.24
N ARG A 205 -23.52 -9.97 17.35
CA ARG A 205 -24.09 -11.32 17.46
C ARG A 205 -23.66 -12.07 18.71
N LYS A 206 -22.46 -11.78 19.23
CA LYS A 206 -21.88 -12.47 20.41
C LYS A 206 -22.31 -11.86 21.74
N THR A 207 -22.83 -10.64 21.75
CA THR A 207 -23.18 -9.93 22.99
C THR A 207 -24.62 -10.14 23.47
N GLU A 208 -25.52 -10.73 22.66
CA GLU A 208 -26.94 -11.09 22.95
C GLU A 208 -27.87 -10.02 23.59
N ASP A 209 -27.35 -8.90 24.11
CA ASP A 209 -28.10 -7.81 24.70
C ASP A 209 -28.72 -6.92 23.60
N ARG A 210 -30.03 -7.09 23.40
CA ARG A 210 -30.86 -6.21 22.56
C ARG A 210 -31.15 -4.85 23.24
N GLU A 211 -31.05 -4.77 24.57
CA GLU A 211 -31.41 -3.56 25.35
C GLU A 211 -30.22 -2.67 25.71
N ASN A 212 -28.99 -3.19 25.67
CA ASN A 212 -27.76 -2.41 25.88
C ASN A 212 -26.94 -2.29 24.58
N ALA A 213 -27.61 -1.92 23.49
CA ALA A 213 -26.87 -1.30 22.40
C ALA A 213 -26.07 -0.13 23.01
N PHE A 214 -24.78 -0.01 22.68
CA PHE A 214 -23.91 1.13 23.00
C PHE A 214 -22.98 1.04 24.20
N ILE A 215 -22.15 0.00 24.28
CA ILE A 215 -20.74 0.21 24.66
C ILE A 215 -19.82 -0.59 23.73
N PHE A 216 -19.47 -0.02 22.58
CA PHE A 216 -18.35 -0.54 21.81
C PHE A 216 -17.03 -0.25 22.52
N LYS A 217 -16.54 -1.21 23.31
CA LYS A 217 -15.13 -1.27 23.69
C LYS A 217 -14.31 -1.73 22.50
N THR A 218 -13.94 -0.81 21.62
CA THR A 218 -12.61 -0.72 20.99
C THR A 218 -12.63 0.51 20.12
N TRP A 219 -12.22 1.64 20.66
CA TRP A 219 -11.72 2.71 19.80
C TRP A 219 -10.23 2.82 20.04
N VAL A 220 -9.48 2.40 19.02
CA VAL A 220 -8.08 2.76 18.88
C VAL A 220 -8.00 4.27 19.02
N SER A 221 -7.27 4.76 20.01
CA SER A 221 -7.24 6.20 20.23
C SER A 221 -6.58 6.90 19.04
N PRO A 222 -6.91 8.17 18.73
CA PRO A 222 -6.23 8.91 17.67
C PRO A 222 -4.70 8.92 17.84
N GLY A 223 -4.23 8.89 19.10
CA GLY A 223 -2.81 8.78 19.41
C GLY A 223 -2.20 7.42 19.05
N GLU A 224 -2.90 6.31 19.28
CA GLU A 224 -2.46 4.98 18.84
C GLU A 224 -2.40 4.87 17.32
N VAL A 225 -3.37 5.45 16.60
CA VAL A 225 -3.34 5.53 15.13
C VAL A 225 -2.14 6.35 14.67
N ARG A 226 -1.91 7.52 15.27
CA ARG A 226 -0.78 8.40 14.93
C ARG A 226 0.56 7.73 15.19
N ALA A 227 0.71 7.03 16.32
CA ALA A 227 1.91 6.25 16.62
C ALA A 227 2.14 5.17 15.56
N ARG A 228 1.10 4.45 15.13
CA ARG A 228 1.23 3.44 14.08
C ARG A 228 1.64 4.03 12.73
N ILE A 229 1.05 5.15 12.33
CA ILE A 229 1.44 5.86 11.11
C ILE A 229 2.93 6.22 11.17
N LEU A 230 3.41 6.74 12.30
CA LEU A 230 4.83 7.04 12.47
C LEU A 230 5.71 5.80 12.37
N MET A 231 5.30 4.67 12.94
CA MET A 231 6.07 3.42 12.85
C MET A 231 6.10 2.86 11.42
N ILE A 232 5.00 2.97 10.68
CA ILE A 232 4.95 2.66 9.25
C ILE A 232 5.92 3.57 8.49
N CYS A 233 5.90 4.88 8.75
CA CYS A 233 6.83 5.83 8.16
C CYS A 233 8.29 5.52 8.52
N THR A 234 8.58 5.07 9.74
CA THR A 234 9.93 4.63 10.14
C THR A 234 10.42 3.48 9.25
N GLY A 235 9.59 2.45 9.05
CA GLY A 235 9.92 1.34 8.16
C GLY A 235 10.23 1.80 6.74
N TRP A 236 9.40 2.70 6.19
CA TRP A 236 9.62 3.33 4.89
C TRP A 236 10.93 4.09 4.78
N VAL A 237 11.22 4.92 5.78
CA VAL A 237 12.46 5.71 5.82
C VAL A 237 13.68 4.80 5.88
N CYS A 238 13.63 3.68 6.61
CA CYS A 238 14.70 2.69 6.57
C CYS A 238 14.92 2.15 5.16
N VAL A 239 13.87 1.73 4.45
CA VAL A 239 13.99 1.23 3.07
C VAL A 239 14.60 2.30 2.15
N LEU A 240 14.14 3.56 2.26
CA LEU A 240 14.69 4.67 1.47
C LEU A 240 16.18 4.91 1.75
N ILE A 241 16.61 4.90 3.01
CA ILE A 241 18.02 5.06 3.38
C ILE A 241 18.84 3.89 2.84
N ALA A 242 18.33 2.67 2.94
CA ALA A 242 18.95 1.49 2.34
C ALA A 242 19.12 1.66 0.82
N SER A 243 18.12 2.18 0.12
CA SER A 243 18.21 2.48 -1.31
C SER A 243 19.21 3.58 -1.65
N VAL A 244 19.37 4.59 -0.79
CA VAL A 244 20.44 5.59 -0.95
C VAL A 244 21.81 4.92 -0.84
N PHE A 245 22.00 4.03 0.13
CA PHE A 245 23.26 3.30 0.31
C PHE A 245 23.56 2.39 -0.88
N GLU A 246 22.53 1.74 -1.44
CA GLU A 246 22.64 0.96 -2.68
C GLU A 246 23.10 1.84 -3.85
N LEU A 247 22.45 2.98 -4.09
CA LEU A 247 22.84 3.91 -5.15
C LEU A 247 24.29 4.40 -5.01
N PHE A 248 24.71 4.77 -3.80
CA PHE A 248 26.09 5.17 -3.57
C PHE A 248 27.08 4.01 -3.80
N GLY A 249 26.70 2.78 -3.44
CA GLY A 249 27.51 1.59 -3.70
C GLY A 249 27.64 1.20 -5.18
N ILE A 250 26.71 1.64 -6.02
CA ILE A 250 26.77 1.39 -7.47
C ILE A 250 27.72 2.37 -8.17
N PHE A 251 27.72 3.64 -7.75
CA PHE A 251 28.51 4.70 -8.40
C PHE A 251 29.86 4.97 -7.74
N MET A 252 30.08 4.47 -6.52
CA MET A 252 31.33 4.61 -5.77
C MET A 252 31.69 3.27 -5.13
N GLU A 253 32.98 2.93 -5.12
CA GLU A 253 33.47 1.79 -4.37
C GLU A 253 33.28 2.07 -2.88
N THR A 254 32.28 1.42 -2.27
CA THR A 254 31.92 1.63 -0.86
C THR A 254 31.74 0.31 -0.13
N ASP A 255 32.15 0.28 1.14
CA ASP A 255 31.97 -0.88 2.03
C ASP A 255 30.55 -0.99 2.63
N PHE A 256 29.53 -0.40 2.00
CA PHE A 256 28.15 -0.43 2.51
C PHE A 256 27.45 -1.79 2.40
N LEU A 257 28.12 -2.79 1.81
CA LEU A 257 27.52 -4.04 1.32
C LEU A 257 26.63 -4.72 2.36
N THR A 258 27.11 -4.92 3.59
CA THR A 258 26.33 -5.57 4.65
C THR A 258 25.29 -4.63 5.28
N MET A 259 25.62 -3.35 5.41
CA MET A 259 24.78 -2.38 6.12
C MET A 259 23.49 -2.08 5.37
N LYS A 260 23.54 -1.92 4.04
CA LYS A 260 22.35 -1.64 3.23
C LYS A 260 21.29 -2.74 3.36
N TYR A 261 21.70 -4.01 3.38
CA TYR A 261 20.77 -5.14 3.59
C TYR A 261 20.27 -5.24 5.04
N LEU A 262 21.10 -4.91 6.03
CA LEU A 262 20.68 -4.84 7.43
C LEU A 262 19.58 -3.79 7.63
N ILE A 263 19.79 -2.57 7.12
CA ILE A 263 18.82 -1.48 7.17
C ILE A 263 17.52 -1.88 6.45
N LEU A 264 17.63 -2.51 5.27
CA LEU A 264 16.49 -3.00 4.49
C LEU A 264 15.67 -4.03 5.27
N GLY A 265 16.34 -5.04 5.84
CA GLY A 265 15.70 -6.08 6.64
C GLY A 265 14.99 -5.54 7.89
N ILE A 266 15.63 -4.61 8.60
CA ILE A 266 15.01 -3.91 9.74
C ILE A 266 13.81 -3.09 9.27
N GLY A 267 13.92 -2.38 8.15
CA GLY A 267 12.82 -1.60 7.56
C GLY A 267 11.59 -2.46 7.26
N TYR A 268 11.80 -3.62 6.64
CA TYR A 268 10.74 -4.59 6.34
C TYR A 268 10.10 -5.16 7.61
N PHE A 269 10.91 -5.55 8.59
CA PHE A 269 10.42 -6.04 9.87
C PHE A 269 9.52 -5.01 10.56
N ILE A 270 10.03 -3.78 10.72
CA ILE A 270 9.28 -2.69 11.36
C ILE A 270 7.97 -2.41 10.61
N PHE A 271 8.02 -2.34 9.28
CA PHE A 271 6.88 -2.08 8.42
C PHE A 271 5.81 -3.17 8.55
N ILE A 272 6.16 -4.44 8.34
CA ILE A 272 5.22 -5.56 8.39
C ILE A 272 4.62 -5.69 9.79
N SER A 273 5.45 -5.63 10.83
CA SER A 273 5.00 -5.74 12.21
C SER A 273 4.02 -4.62 12.59
N ALA A 274 4.15 -3.41 12.05
CA ALA A 274 3.20 -2.32 12.28
C ALA A 274 1.78 -2.63 11.74
N TYR A 275 1.66 -3.44 10.68
CA TYR A 275 0.36 -3.88 10.14
C TYR A 275 -0.21 -5.09 10.87
N VAL A 276 0.64 -6.00 11.36
CA VAL A 276 0.22 -7.26 11.98
C VAL A 276 -0.15 -7.08 13.46
N ILE A 277 0.58 -6.25 14.19
CA ILE A 277 0.43 -6.17 15.66
C ILE A 277 -0.91 -5.52 16.01
N PRO A 278 -1.73 -6.11 16.90
CA PRO A 278 -3.02 -5.56 17.30
C PRO A 278 -2.86 -4.22 18.05
N TYR A 279 -3.95 -3.53 18.35
CA TYR A 279 -3.92 -2.38 19.26
C TYR A 279 -4.25 -2.87 20.66
N ASN A 280 -3.23 -3.07 21.50
CA ASN A 280 -3.40 -3.53 22.88
C ASN A 280 -2.29 -2.97 23.78
N VAL A 281 -2.49 -3.03 25.10
CA VAL A 281 -1.51 -2.53 26.08
C VAL A 281 -0.12 -3.17 25.88
N TYR A 282 -0.07 -4.46 25.52
CA TYR A 282 1.18 -5.18 25.27
C TYR A 282 1.93 -4.71 24.02
N SER A 283 1.27 -4.00 23.10
CA SER A 283 1.90 -3.44 21.90
C SER A 283 2.95 -2.39 22.23
N ILE A 284 2.96 -1.85 23.46
CA ILE A 284 4.02 -0.96 23.94
C ILE A 284 5.42 -1.59 23.79
N ILE A 285 5.53 -2.91 23.99
CA ILE A 285 6.80 -3.65 23.85
C ILE A 285 7.30 -3.55 22.42
N PHE A 286 6.41 -3.68 21.43
CA PHE A 286 6.78 -3.56 20.02
C PHE A 286 7.37 -2.19 19.67
N TYR A 287 6.75 -1.09 20.13
CA TYR A 287 7.25 0.25 19.83
C TYR A 287 8.63 0.52 20.45
N TRP A 288 8.82 0.13 21.71
CA TRP A 288 10.12 0.31 22.40
C TRP A 288 11.19 -0.65 21.90
N PHE A 289 10.82 -1.87 21.49
CA PHE A 289 11.75 -2.82 20.88
C PHE A 289 12.29 -2.30 19.54
N ASN A 290 11.42 -1.78 18.67
CA ASN A 290 11.85 -1.16 17.42
C ASN A 290 12.71 0.09 17.64
N PHE A 291 12.38 0.89 18.65
CA PHE A 291 13.22 2.01 19.06
C PHE A 291 14.61 1.54 19.49
N LEU A 292 14.71 0.49 20.31
CA LEU A 292 15.98 -0.06 20.76
C LEU A 292 16.83 -0.57 19.59
N ILE A 293 16.23 -1.30 18.64
CA ILE A 293 16.92 -1.76 17.42
C ILE A 293 17.50 -0.57 16.65
N LEU A 294 16.70 0.47 16.43
CA LEU A 294 17.14 1.65 15.69
C LEU A 294 18.15 2.50 16.46
N LEU A 295 18.09 2.51 17.79
CA LEU A 295 19.10 3.14 18.64
C LEU A 295 20.45 2.43 18.48
N ILE A 296 20.48 1.10 18.52
CA ILE A 296 21.72 0.32 18.31
C ILE A 296 22.29 0.62 16.92
N LEU A 297 21.43 0.61 15.89
CA LEU A 297 21.82 0.89 14.52
C LEU A 297 22.37 2.31 14.35
N PHE A 298 21.74 3.29 14.99
CA PHE A 298 22.18 4.69 14.99
C PHE A 298 23.51 4.88 15.72
N SER A 299 23.67 4.30 16.91
CA SER A 299 24.93 4.34 17.68
C SER A 299 26.08 3.70 16.90
N TYR A 300 25.82 2.59 16.21
CA TYR A 300 26.79 1.97 15.32
C TYR A 300 27.19 2.90 14.16
N GLY A 301 26.22 3.54 13.51
CA GLY A 301 26.48 4.53 12.46
C GLY A 301 27.30 5.73 12.95
N LEU A 302 27.00 6.24 14.16
CA LEU A 302 27.78 7.32 14.78
C LEU A 302 29.23 6.90 15.05
N SER A 303 29.44 5.68 15.55
CA SER A 303 30.78 5.14 15.76
C SER A 303 31.57 5.05 14.45
N ILE A 304 30.93 4.67 13.34
CA ILE A 304 31.59 4.67 12.03
C ILE A 304 31.98 6.09 11.61
N ILE A 305 31.09 7.07 11.81
CA ILE A 305 31.36 8.46 11.46
C ILE A 305 32.56 8.99 12.26
N GLU A 306 32.54 8.81 13.57
CA GLU A 306 33.58 9.29 14.48
C GLU A 306 34.95 8.69 14.14
N ASN A 307 35.00 7.39 13.88
CA ASN A 307 36.28 6.69 13.72
C ASN A 307 36.84 6.75 12.30
N TYR A 308 36.00 6.86 11.26
CA TYR A 308 36.44 6.66 9.87
C TYR A 308 36.04 7.76 8.88
N ALA A 309 34.99 8.54 9.11
CA ALA A 309 34.46 9.41 8.06
C ALA A 309 35.38 10.59 7.69
N TRP A 310 36.29 10.97 8.59
CA TRP A 310 37.28 12.03 8.34
C TRP A 310 38.51 11.55 7.56
N MET A 311 38.69 10.23 7.39
CA MET A 311 39.81 9.68 6.63
C MET A 311 39.65 9.97 5.14
N SER A 312 40.77 10.16 4.43
CA SER A 312 40.77 10.36 2.97
C SER A 312 40.02 9.21 2.28
N GLU A 313 39.24 9.54 1.24
CA GLU A 313 38.41 8.59 0.47
C GLU A 313 37.26 7.93 1.24
N GLN A 314 37.09 8.21 2.54
CA GLN A 314 36.07 7.60 3.41
C GLN A 314 34.94 8.56 3.78
N ASN A 315 34.91 9.76 3.20
CA ASN A 315 33.90 10.80 3.45
C ASN A 315 32.46 10.34 3.20
N TYR A 316 32.25 9.34 2.33
CA TYR A 316 30.91 8.78 2.08
C TYR A 316 30.28 8.20 3.35
N LYS A 317 31.07 7.85 4.37
CA LYS A 317 30.59 7.39 5.68
C LYS A 317 29.80 8.44 6.45
N TYR A 318 29.84 9.73 6.09
CA TYR A 318 28.90 10.71 6.64
C TYR A 318 27.43 10.40 6.31
N LEU A 319 27.14 9.59 5.29
CA LEU A 319 25.78 9.13 4.96
C LEU A 319 25.12 8.33 6.09
N TYR A 320 25.90 7.74 7.01
CA TYR A 320 25.35 7.09 8.22
C TYR A 320 24.55 8.05 9.10
N ALA A 321 24.72 9.37 8.97
CA ALA A 321 23.94 10.37 9.70
C ALA A 321 22.44 10.32 9.33
N LEU A 322 22.08 9.80 8.15
CA LEU A 322 20.69 9.62 7.74
C LEU A 322 19.91 8.70 8.70
N LEU A 323 20.59 7.80 9.43
CA LEU A 323 19.97 6.92 10.44
C LEU A 323 19.33 7.68 11.61
N LEU A 324 19.65 8.98 11.77
CA LEU A 324 18.98 9.85 12.74
C LEU A 324 17.47 9.99 12.47
N ILE A 325 17.06 9.98 11.20
CA ILE A 325 15.66 10.18 10.80
C ILE A 325 14.76 9.03 11.31
N PRO A 326 15.02 7.75 10.97
CA PRO A 326 14.18 6.65 11.47
C PRO A 326 14.27 6.52 13.00
N PHE A 327 15.42 6.86 13.61
CA PHE A 327 15.56 6.93 15.06
C PHE A 327 14.56 7.91 15.71
N ILE A 328 14.52 9.16 15.25
CA ILE A 328 13.61 10.19 15.78
C ILE A 328 12.15 9.80 15.58
N LEU A 329 11.80 9.27 14.41
CA LEU A 329 10.42 8.84 14.11
C LEU A 329 9.97 7.69 15.01
N SER A 330 10.84 6.69 15.23
CA SER A 330 10.58 5.58 16.13
C SER A 330 10.40 6.04 17.58
N LEU A 331 11.26 6.93 18.06
CA LEU A 331 11.15 7.50 19.42
C LEU A 331 9.83 8.26 19.60
N ARG A 332 9.47 9.12 18.64
CA ARG A 332 8.19 9.85 18.67
C ARG A 332 7.00 8.90 18.68
N SER A 333 7.05 7.84 17.87
CA SER A 333 6.02 6.80 17.83
C SER A 333 5.86 6.10 19.19
N ALA A 334 6.96 5.66 19.80
CA ALA A 334 6.96 4.99 21.10
C ALA A 334 6.45 5.88 22.24
N ILE A 335 6.86 7.16 22.26
CA ILE A 335 6.36 8.14 23.24
C ILE A 335 4.86 8.34 23.05
N ILE A 336 4.39 8.65 21.83
CA ILE A 336 2.96 8.90 21.57
C ILE A 336 2.12 7.68 21.97
N TYR A 337 2.56 6.46 21.65
CA TYR A 337 1.85 5.24 22.04
C TYR A 337 1.76 5.09 23.56
N THR A 338 2.89 5.28 24.25
CA THR A 338 2.96 5.21 25.73
C THR A 338 2.04 6.22 26.41
N TRP A 339 1.99 7.45 25.90
CA TRP A 339 1.13 8.50 26.43
C TRP A 339 -0.35 8.26 26.13
N SER A 340 -0.66 7.68 24.96
CA SER A 340 -2.02 7.33 24.58
C SER A 340 -2.61 6.24 25.47
N LEU A 341 -1.78 5.28 25.91
CA LEU A 341 -2.18 4.27 26.89
C LEU A 341 -2.41 4.87 28.29
N LYS A 342 -1.55 5.80 28.73
CA LYS A 342 -1.68 6.48 30.04
C LYS A 342 -2.87 7.43 30.12
N GLY A 343 -3.26 8.05 29.00
CA GLY A 343 -4.36 9.01 28.91
C GLY A 343 -5.73 8.39 28.62
N GLY A 344 -5.87 7.06 28.68
CA GLY A 344 -7.03 6.32 28.23
C GLY A 344 -8.34 6.66 28.95
N LYS A 345 -9.02 7.74 28.53
CA LYS A 345 -10.47 7.86 28.70
C LYS A 345 -11.10 6.89 27.71
N GLU A 346 -11.86 5.90 28.20
CA GLU A 346 -12.69 5.03 27.37
C GLU A 346 -13.65 5.90 26.54
N ILE A 347 -13.35 6.08 25.25
CA ILE A 347 -14.29 6.71 24.33
C ILE A 347 -15.32 5.64 23.95
N LYS A 348 -16.48 5.69 24.62
CA LYS A 348 -17.64 4.89 24.27
C LYS A 348 -18.27 5.52 23.01
N ALA A 349 -18.15 4.85 21.87
CA ALA A 349 -18.92 5.25 20.69
C ALA A 349 -20.36 4.77 20.87
N VAL A 350 -21.28 5.72 21.01
CA VAL A 350 -22.73 5.53 20.93
C VAL A 350 -23.10 5.81 19.47
N THR A 351 -23.52 4.80 18.72
CA THR A 351 -24.03 4.97 17.35
C THR A 351 -25.53 4.89 17.38
N LEU A 352 -26.23 6.00 17.63
CA LEU A 352 -27.70 6.06 17.56
C LEU A 352 -28.20 5.30 16.33
N ASN A 353 -28.96 4.22 16.54
CA ASN A 353 -29.79 3.68 15.47
C ASN A 353 -30.74 4.81 15.09
N LEU A 354 -30.68 5.26 13.83
CA LEU A 354 -31.64 6.24 13.33
C LEU A 354 -33.02 5.62 13.12
N PHE A 355 -33.10 4.29 13.08
CA PHE A 355 -34.29 3.51 12.75
C PHE A 355 -34.37 2.33 13.72
N GLU A 356 -35.46 2.22 14.45
CA GLU A 356 -35.69 1.15 15.42
C GLU A 356 -36.16 -0.11 14.69
N ASN A 357 -36.91 0.03 13.59
CA ASN A 357 -37.51 -1.06 12.81
C ASN A 357 -37.31 -0.91 11.28
N GLU A 358 -37.62 -1.98 10.53
CA GLU A 358 -37.57 -1.98 9.04
C GLU A 358 -38.55 -0.96 8.43
N GLU A 359 -39.69 -0.74 9.11
CA GLU A 359 -40.69 0.28 8.76
C GLU A 359 -40.13 1.71 8.83
N ASP A 360 -39.34 2.06 9.86
CA ASP A 360 -38.76 3.41 9.98
C ASP A 360 -37.73 3.70 8.87
N PHE A 361 -37.06 2.66 8.38
CA PHE A 361 -36.14 2.77 7.25
C PHE A 361 -36.89 2.94 5.93
N GLU A 362 -38.03 2.25 5.75
CA GLU A 362 -38.90 2.44 4.61
C GLU A 362 -39.51 3.86 4.59
N GLU A 363 -39.95 4.36 5.74
CA GLU A 363 -40.50 5.71 5.89
C GLU A 363 -39.46 6.79 5.56
N TYR A 364 -38.22 6.63 6.02
CA TYR A 364 -37.11 7.52 5.64
C TYR A 364 -36.80 7.50 4.14
N LEU A 365 -36.86 6.32 3.50
CA LEU A 365 -36.67 6.20 2.05
C LEU A 365 -37.81 6.86 1.26
N GLU A 366 -39.04 6.84 1.77
CA GLU A 366 -40.16 7.58 1.20
C GLU A 366 -39.99 9.09 1.36
N GLU A 367 -39.61 9.58 2.54
CA GLU A 367 -39.34 11.01 2.76
C GLU A 367 -38.22 11.55 1.86
N GLN A 368 -37.17 10.75 1.61
CA GLN A 368 -36.09 11.11 0.69
C GLN A 368 -36.55 11.18 -0.77
N LYS A 369 -37.48 10.31 -1.18
CA LYS A 369 -38.09 10.36 -2.53
C LYS A 369 -38.98 11.59 -2.69
N ILE A 370 -39.73 11.97 -1.66
CA ILE A 370 -40.60 13.16 -1.66
C ILE A 370 -39.75 14.44 -1.73
N LYS A 371 -38.65 14.52 -0.98
CA LYS A 371 -37.73 15.67 -1.07
C LYS A 371 -37.07 15.79 -2.45
N GLN A 372 -36.75 14.68 -3.11
CA GLN A 372 -36.25 14.70 -4.49
C GLN A 372 -37.30 15.13 -5.52
N SER A 373 -38.60 14.85 -5.28
CA SER A 373 -39.67 15.34 -6.16
C SER A 373 -39.97 16.81 -5.96
N ASP A 374 -39.84 17.34 -4.73
CA ASP A 374 -40.06 18.76 -4.44
C ASP A 374 -38.90 19.64 -4.94
N ASP A 375 -37.67 19.12 -4.99
CA ASP A 375 -36.51 19.79 -5.57
C ASP A 375 -36.46 19.73 -7.12
N THR A 376 -37.45 19.07 -7.77
CA THR A 376 -37.56 18.96 -9.24
C THR A 376 -38.74 19.73 -9.86
N ILE A 377 -39.37 20.66 -9.12
CA ILE A 377 -40.37 21.59 -9.64
C ILE A 377 -39.75 22.96 -9.93
#